data_AF-A0A377AL80-F1
#
_entry.id   AF-A0A377AL80-F1
#
_cell.length_a   1.000
_cell.length_b   1.000
_cell.length_c   1.000
_cell.angle_alpha   90.00
_cell.angle_beta   90.00
_cell.angle_gamma   90.00
#
_symmetry.space_group_name_H-M   'P 1'
#
loop_
_entity.id
_entity.type
_entity.pdbx_description
1 polymer ?
#
loop_
_entity_poly.entity_id
_entity_poly.type
_entity_poly.pdbx_seq_one_letter_code
_entity_poly.pdbx_strand_id
1 'polypeptide(L)'
;MPMKFTLGMFMCSLGFLTAAAAGMWFADAQGLTSPWFIVLVYLFQSLGELFISALGLAMIAALVPQHLMGFILGMWFLTQAAAFLLGGYVATFTAVPDNITDPLETLPVYTNVFGKIGLVTLGVAVVMLLMVPWLKRMIATPESH
;
A
#
# COMPACT_ATOMS: atom_id res chain seq x y z
N MET A 1 12.03 11.92 -7.85
CA MET A 1 10.92 11.01 -8.22
C MET A 1 10.88 9.78 -7.32
N PRO A 2 11.96 8.97 -7.17
CA PRO A 2 11.86 7.66 -6.49
C PRO A 2 11.61 7.75 -4.98
N MET A 3 12.18 8.75 -4.32
CA MET A 3 12.05 8.92 -2.87
C MET A 3 10.62 9.21 -2.41
N LYS A 4 9.84 9.95 -3.23
CA LYS A 4 8.43 10.25 -2.93
C LYS A 4 7.57 8.99 -2.98
N PHE A 5 7.86 8.10 -3.92
CA PHE A 5 7.18 6.81 -4.07
C PHE A 5 7.45 5.88 -2.88
N THR A 6 8.70 5.80 -2.43
CA THR A 6 9.07 5.06 -1.20
C THR A 6 8.38 5.64 0.04
N LEU A 7 8.29 6.97 0.17
CA LEU A 7 7.62 7.61 1.29
C LEU A 7 6.12 7.28 1.31
N GLY A 8 5.46 7.28 0.14
CA GLY A 8 4.06 6.87 0.03
C GLY A 8 3.83 5.42 0.48
N MET A 9 4.68 4.49 0.01
CA MET A 9 4.61 3.09 0.43
C MET A 9 4.88 2.88 1.93
N PHE A 10 5.78 3.67 2.51
CA PHE A 10 6.03 3.66 3.94
C PHE A 10 4.81 4.15 4.75
N MET A 11 4.14 5.22 4.29
CA MET A 11 2.89 5.70 4.91
C MET A 11 1.77 4.65 4.84
N CYS A 12 1.61 3.95 3.71
CA CYS A 12 0.64 2.86 3.60
C CYS A 12 0.92 1.72 4.58
N SER A 13 2.19 1.33 4.75
CA SER A 13 2.60 0.34 5.75
C SER A 13 2.27 0.79 7.17
N LEU A 14 2.56 2.04 7.52
CA LEU A 14 2.19 2.61 8.82
C LEU A 14 0.67 2.59 9.05
N GLY A 15 -0.15 2.82 8.02
CA GLY A 15 -1.60 2.69 8.11
C GLY A 15 -2.02 1.28 8.54
N PHE A 16 -1.54 0.24 7.85
CA PHE A 16 -1.87 -1.15 8.20
C PHE A 16 -1.29 -1.61 9.55
N LEU A 17 -0.09 -1.17 9.89
CA LEU A 17 0.51 -1.45 11.20
C LEU A 17 -0.24 -0.74 12.33
N THR A 18 -0.74 0.47 12.10
CA THR A 18 -1.58 1.19 13.07
C THR A 18 -2.91 0.45 13.29
N ALA A 19 -3.52 -0.08 12.23
CA ALA A 19 -4.72 -0.92 12.33
C ALA A 19 -4.46 -2.20 13.15
N ALA A 20 -3.34 -2.87 12.91
CA ALA A 20 -2.95 -4.06 13.67
C ALA A 20 -2.65 -3.73 15.14
N ALA A 21 -1.94 -2.62 15.39
CA ALA A 21 -1.61 -2.15 16.73
C ALA A 21 -2.86 -1.81 17.55
N ALA A 22 -3.85 -1.18 16.91
CA ALA A 22 -5.11 -0.80 17.53
C ALA A 22 -5.86 -2.04 18.06
N GLY A 23 -5.96 -3.11 17.28
CA GLY A 23 -6.65 -4.32 17.72
C GLY A 23 -5.85 -5.20 18.68
N MET A 24 -4.51 -5.15 18.67
CA MET A 24 -3.68 -5.98 19.58
C MET A 24 -3.47 -5.37 20.96
N TRP A 25 -3.31 -4.04 21.04
CA TRP A 25 -2.91 -3.37 22.28
C TRP A 25 -3.95 -2.40 22.85
N PHE A 26 -4.93 -1.99 22.04
CA PHE A 26 -5.93 -0.97 22.42
C PHE A 26 -7.39 -1.45 22.32
N ALA A 27 -7.60 -2.76 22.17
CA ALA A 27 -8.92 -3.34 22.23
C ALA A 27 -9.37 -3.51 23.69
N ASP A 28 -10.61 -3.16 23.96
CA ASP A 28 -11.24 -3.34 25.27
C ASP A 28 -11.57 -4.83 25.54
N ALA A 29 -11.96 -5.17 26.77
CA ALA A 29 -12.34 -6.54 27.17
C ALA A 29 -13.52 -7.12 26.38
N GLN A 30 -14.23 -6.28 25.61
CA GLN A 30 -15.30 -6.65 24.67
C GLN A 30 -14.81 -6.78 23.21
N GLY A 31 -13.51 -6.66 22.93
CA GLY A 31 -12.94 -6.74 21.58
C GLY A 31 -13.13 -5.48 20.73
N LEU A 32 -13.61 -4.38 21.32
CA LEU A 32 -13.89 -3.13 20.64
C LEU A 32 -12.68 -2.19 20.66
N THR A 33 -12.42 -1.53 19.54
CA THR A 33 -11.30 -0.57 19.38
C THR A 33 -11.83 0.84 19.16
N SER A 34 -11.11 1.86 19.63
CA SER A 34 -11.52 3.27 19.45
C SER A 34 -11.63 3.66 17.97
N PRO A 35 -12.71 4.34 17.53
CA PRO A 35 -12.87 4.81 16.15
C PRO A 35 -11.76 5.74 15.66
N TRP A 36 -11.07 6.43 16.59
CA TRP A 36 -9.96 7.32 16.26
C TRP A 36 -8.79 6.61 15.57
N PHE A 37 -8.59 5.31 15.82
CA PHE A 37 -7.58 4.54 15.10
C PHE A 37 -7.91 4.38 13.63
N ILE A 38 -9.19 4.18 13.27
CA ILE A 38 -9.62 4.10 11.87
C ILE A 38 -9.35 5.45 11.18
N VAL A 39 -9.65 6.57 11.85
CA VAL A 39 -9.35 7.91 11.31
C VAL A 39 -7.85 8.07 11.03
N LEU A 40 -6.98 7.59 11.93
CA LEU A 40 -5.53 7.61 11.71
C LEU A 40 -5.08 6.71 10.56
N VAL A 41 -5.66 5.51 10.43
CA VAL A 41 -5.37 4.58 9.33
C VAL A 41 -5.69 5.23 7.98
N TYR A 42 -6.88 5.84 7.86
CA TYR A 42 -7.28 6.56 6.66
C TYR A 42 -6.40 7.78 6.40
N LEU A 43 -5.99 8.51 7.44
CA LEU A 43 -5.07 9.64 7.29
C LEU A 43 -3.74 9.19 6.68
N PHE A 44 -3.13 8.10 7.18
CA PHE A 44 -1.89 7.56 6.64
C PHE A 44 -2.05 7.03 5.21
N GLN A 45 -3.15 6.35 4.91
CA GLN A 45 -3.43 5.85 3.55
C GLN A 45 -3.65 7.00 2.56
N SER A 46 -4.41 8.03 2.91
CA SER A 46 -4.60 9.21 2.06
C SER A 46 -3.31 9.98 1.81
N LEU A 47 -2.45 10.12 2.83
CA LEU A 47 -1.12 10.71 2.65
C LEU A 47 -0.26 9.85 1.71
N GLY A 48 -0.31 8.53 1.85
CA GLY A 48 0.36 7.58 0.97
C GLY A 48 -0.09 7.73 -0.48
N GLU A 49 -1.40 7.77 -0.71
CA GLU A 49 -2.00 7.99 -2.03
C GLU A 49 -1.62 9.34 -2.64
N LEU A 50 -1.56 10.41 -1.83
CA LEU A 50 -1.13 11.72 -2.32
C LEU A 50 0.30 11.70 -2.87
N PHE A 51 1.20 10.95 -2.23
CA PHE A 51 2.58 10.79 -2.71
C PHE A 51 2.70 9.89 -3.95
N ILE A 52 1.82 8.89 -4.11
CA ILE A 52 1.86 7.92 -5.22
C ILE A 52 1.11 8.44 -6.46
N SER A 53 -0.07 9.03 -6.28
CA SER A 53 -0.95 9.51 -7.36
C SER A 53 -0.30 10.59 -8.24
N ALA A 54 0.47 11.50 -7.63
CA ALA A 54 1.20 12.54 -8.34
C ALA A 54 2.32 12.00 -9.25
N LEU A 55 2.71 10.72 -9.09
CA LEU A 55 3.82 10.11 -9.82
C LEU A 55 3.37 9.19 -10.96
N GLY A 56 2.26 8.44 -10.84
CA GLY A 56 1.91 7.37 -11.78
C GLY A 56 1.85 7.82 -13.25
N LEU A 57 0.98 8.76 -13.57
CA LEU A 57 0.80 9.25 -14.95
C LEU A 57 1.93 10.19 -15.40
N ALA A 58 2.42 11.04 -14.50
CA ALA A 58 3.50 11.98 -14.80
C ALA A 58 4.82 11.27 -15.16
N MET A 59 5.10 10.13 -14.50
CA MET A 59 6.31 9.36 -14.75
C MET A 59 6.24 8.58 -16.06
N ILE A 60 5.07 8.03 -16.40
CA ILE A 60 4.85 7.38 -17.70
C ILE A 60 5.04 8.37 -18.83
N ALA A 61 4.45 9.56 -18.72
CA ALA A 61 4.58 10.60 -19.73
C ALA A 61 6.02 11.12 -19.89
N ALA A 62 6.82 11.11 -18.82
CA ALA A 62 8.20 11.61 -18.85
C ALA A 62 9.24 10.60 -19.33
N LEU A 63 9.01 9.30 -19.17
CA LEU A 63 9.99 8.24 -19.49
C LEU A 63 9.66 7.44 -20.77
N VAL A 64 8.45 7.59 -21.33
CA VAL A 64 8.00 6.78 -22.47
C VAL A 64 8.14 7.53 -23.80
N PRO A 65 8.73 6.93 -24.84
CA PRO A 65 8.75 7.48 -26.19
C PRO A 65 7.33 7.65 -26.76
N GLN A 66 7.07 8.75 -27.49
CA GLN A 66 5.73 9.09 -28.00
C GLN A 66 5.06 7.98 -28.82
N HIS A 67 5.83 7.19 -29.57
CA HIS A 67 5.31 6.10 -30.42
C HIS A 67 4.87 4.84 -29.64
N LEU A 68 5.25 4.70 -28.36
CA LEU A 68 4.85 3.59 -27.48
C LEU A 68 3.83 4.01 -26.40
N MET A 69 3.43 5.28 -26.38
CA MET A 69 2.58 5.85 -25.32
C MET A 69 1.26 5.08 -25.15
N GLY A 70 0.58 4.74 -26.26
CA GLY A 70 -0.68 3.99 -26.22
C GLY A 70 -0.52 2.57 -25.66
N PHE A 71 0.60 1.91 -25.97
CA PHE A 71 0.90 0.58 -25.45
C PHE A 71 1.18 0.60 -23.94
N ILE A 72 2.00 1.56 -23.47
CA ILE A 72 2.32 1.68 -22.04
C ILE A 72 1.08 2.09 -21.23
N LEU A 73 0.24 2.98 -21.75
CA LEU A 73 -1.03 3.33 -21.11
C LEU A 73 -1.97 2.13 -21.00
N GLY A 74 -2.05 1.30 -22.04
CA GLY A 74 -2.81 0.04 -21.99
C GLY A 74 -2.28 -0.92 -20.91
N MET A 75 -0.96 -1.11 -20.84
CA MET A 75 -0.34 -1.93 -19.80
C MET A 75 -0.53 -1.36 -18.38
N TRP A 76 -0.52 -0.04 -18.23
CA TRP A 76 -0.78 0.62 -16.95
C TRP A 76 -2.19 0.32 -16.43
N PHE A 77 -3.22 0.46 -17.27
CA PHE A 77 -4.59 0.12 -16.88
C PHE A 77 -4.78 -1.38 -16.64
N LEU A 78 -4.15 -2.23 -17.44
CA LEU A 78 -4.19 -3.69 -17.24
C LEU A 78 -3.56 -4.07 -15.88
N THR A 79 -2.44 -3.44 -15.53
CA THR A 79 -1.77 -3.66 -14.24
C THR A 79 -2.64 -3.23 -13.07
N GLN A 80 -3.36 -2.10 -13.19
CA GLN A 80 -4.33 -1.68 -12.16
C GLN A 80 -5.49 -2.67 -12.04
N ALA A 81 -6.04 -3.15 -13.15
CA ALA A 81 -7.12 -4.14 -13.12
C ALA A 81 -6.67 -5.44 -12.42
N ALA A 82 -5.47 -5.93 -12.74
CA ALA A 82 -4.89 -7.09 -12.07
C ALA A 82 -4.64 -6.83 -10.57
N ALA A 83 -4.18 -5.63 -10.20
CA ALA A 83 -3.99 -5.25 -8.81
C ALA A 83 -5.31 -5.23 -8.01
N PHE A 84 -6.41 -4.76 -8.60
CA PHE A 84 -7.72 -4.81 -7.95
C PHE A 84 -8.22 -6.24 -7.73
N LEU A 85 -8.01 -7.15 -8.69
CA LEU A 85 -8.35 -8.57 -8.53
C LEU A 85 -7.54 -9.23 -7.41
N LEU A 86 -6.23 -8.98 -7.37
CA LEU A 86 -5.36 -9.48 -6.30
C LEU A 86 -5.73 -8.87 -4.94
N GLY A 87 -6.06 -7.57 -4.89
CA GLY A 87 -6.55 -6.91 -3.68
C GLY A 87 -7.85 -7.54 -3.15
N GLY A 88 -8.79 -7.85 -4.05
CA GLY A 88 -10.02 -8.57 -3.71
C GLY A 88 -9.72 -9.97 -3.16
N TYR A 89 -8.77 -10.70 -3.76
CA TYR A 89 -8.34 -11.99 -3.24
C TYR A 89 -7.72 -11.87 -1.84
N VAL A 90 -6.85 -10.88 -1.60
CA VAL A 90 -6.27 -10.63 -0.28
C VAL A 90 -7.35 -10.28 0.75
N ALA A 91 -8.39 -9.54 0.35
CA ALA A 91 -9.52 -9.20 1.24
C ALA A 91 -10.31 -10.44 1.69
N THR A 92 -10.34 -11.52 0.90
CA THR A 92 -11.00 -12.78 1.34
C THR A 92 -10.34 -13.40 2.58
N PHE A 93 -9.05 -13.15 2.83
CA PHE A 93 -8.40 -13.58 4.07
C PHE A 93 -8.91 -12.83 5.32
N THR A 94 -9.55 -11.67 5.14
CA THR A 94 -10.23 -10.95 6.23
C THR A 94 -11.70 -11.34 6.39
N ALA A 95 -12.23 -12.23 5.55
CA ALA A 95 -13.61 -12.66 5.63
C ALA A 95 -13.79 -13.59 6.84
N VAL A 96 -14.59 -13.15 7.81
CA VAL A 96 -15.02 -13.98 8.94
C VAL A 96 -16.21 -14.84 8.49
N PRO A 97 -16.25 -16.15 8.82
CA PRO A 97 -17.42 -16.99 8.55
C PRO A 97 -18.67 -16.43 9.24
N ASP A 98 -19.83 -16.46 8.55
CA ASP A 98 -21.11 -15.89 9.04
C ASP A 98 -21.57 -16.42 10.41
N ASN A 99 -20.99 -17.53 10.88
CA ASN A 99 -21.31 -18.18 12.14
C ASN A 99 -20.54 -17.61 13.36
N ILE A 100 -19.61 -16.68 13.16
CA ILE A 100 -18.80 -16.06 14.22
C ILE A 100 -19.06 -14.56 14.23
N THR A 101 -19.95 -14.10 15.10
CA THR A 101 -20.29 -12.68 15.29
C THR A 101 -19.67 -12.07 16.54
N ASP A 102 -18.96 -12.88 17.35
CA ASP A 102 -18.34 -12.41 18.58
C ASP A 102 -17.12 -11.51 18.26
N PRO A 103 -17.13 -10.23 18.67
CA PRO A 103 -16.01 -9.31 18.45
C PRO A 103 -14.67 -9.87 18.97
N LEU A 104 -14.69 -10.70 20.01
CA LEU A 104 -13.49 -11.31 20.59
C LEU A 104 -12.84 -12.35 19.69
N GLU A 105 -13.61 -13.06 18.87
CA GLU A 105 -13.09 -14.06 17.93
C GLU A 105 -12.71 -13.44 16.58
N THR A 106 -13.37 -12.36 16.19
CA THR A 106 -13.09 -11.68 14.91
C THR A 106 -11.87 -10.74 14.98
N LEU A 107 -11.66 -10.08 16.11
CA LEU A 107 -10.52 -9.19 16.35
C LEU A 107 -9.14 -9.81 16.06
N PRO A 108 -8.80 -11.03 16.55
CA PRO A 108 -7.50 -11.66 16.26
C PRO A 108 -7.32 -12.03 14.78
N VAL A 109 -8.41 -12.28 14.04
CA VAL A 109 -8.36 -12.55 12.59
C VAL A 109 -7.97 -11.27 11.84
N TYR A 110 -8.67 -10.16 12.10
CA TYR A 110 -8.37 -8.87 11.47
C TYR A 110 -6.96 -8.37 11.80
N THR A 111 -6.56 -8.43 13.07
CA THR A 111 -5.22 -7.98 13.49
C THR A 111 -4.10 -8.81 12.89
N ASN A 112 -4.25 -10.13 12.77
CA ASN A 112 -3.24 -10.96 12.12
C ASN A 112 -3.08 -10.60 10.63
N VAL A 113 -4.19 -10.44 9.92
CA VAL A 113 -4.15 -10.15 8.48
C VAL A 113 -3.60 -8.75 8.24
N PHE A 114 -4.09 -7.74 8.95
CA PHE A 114 -3.55 -6.38 8.85
C PHE A 114 -2.08 -6.29 9.27
N GLY A 115 -1.67 -7.05 10.29
CA GLY A 115 -0.27 -7.14 10.71
C GLY A 115 0.62 -7.73 9.62
N LYS A 116 0.19 -8.84 9.00
CA LYS A 116 0.90 -9.45 7.86
C LYS A 116 1.00 -8.50 6.68
N ILE A 117 -0.10 -7.83 6.30
CA ILE A 117 -0.11 -6.84 5.21
C ILE A 117 0.84 -5.67 5.56
N GLY A 118 0.77 -5.15 6.78
CA GLY A 118 1.64 -4.08 7.26
C GLY A 118 3.12 -4.44 7.22
N LEU A 119 3.49 -5.65 7.64
CA LEU A 119 4.87 -6.13 7.60
C LEU A 119 5.38 -6.39 6.18
N VAL A 120 4.56 -6.99 5.31
CA VAL A 120 4.92 -7.23 3.90
C VAL A 120 5.11 -5.89 3.18
N THR A 121 4.19 -4.95 3.37
CA THR A 121 4.29 -3.60 2.79
C THR A 121 5.49 -2.83 3.35
N LEU A 122 5.84 -3.00 4.63
CA LEU A 122 7.06 -2.45 5.21
C LEU A 122 8.30 -3.01 4.52
N GLY A 123 8.36 -4.34 4.34
CA GLY A 123 9.45 -5.01 3.63
C GLY A 123 9.63 -4.47 2.22
N VAL A 124 8.53 -4.30 1.48
CA VAL A 124 8.54 -3.68 0.14
C VAL A 124 9.06 -2.24 0.20
N ALA A 125 8.59 -1.43 1.16
CA ALA A 125 9.05 -0.05 1.32
C ALA A 125 10.56 0.03 1.61
N VAL A 126 11.10 -0.88 2.44
CA VAL A 126 12.54 -0.98 2.72
C VAL A 126 13.32 -1.37 1.47
N VAL A 127 12.88 -2.39 0.73
CA VAL A 127 13.53 -2.79 -0.53
C VAL A 127 13.55 -1.62 -1.52
N MET A 128 12.43 -0.90 -1.65
CA MET A 128 12.36 0.28 -2.51
C MET A 128 13.32 1.38 -2.05
N LEU A 129 13.45 1.61 -0.74
CA LEU A 129 14.39 2.57 -0.18
C LEU A 129 15.84 2.23 -0.55
N LEU A 130 16.21 0.94 -0.46
CA LEU A 130 17.52 0.45 -0.87
C LEU A 130 17.77 0.61 -2.38
N MET A 131 16.72 0.52 -3.20
CA MET A 131 16.81 0.71 -4.64
C MET A 131 16.85 2.19 -5.09
N VAL A 132 16.43 3.15 -4.24
CA VAL A 132 16.46 4.59 -4.55
C VAL A 132 17.80 5.09 -5.11
N PRO A 133 18.98 4.83 -4.51
CA PRO A 133 20.25 5.31 -5.06
C PRO A 133 20.54 4.76 -6.45
N TRP A 134 20.13 3.52 -6.72
CA TRP A 134 20.31 2.87 -8.02
C TRP A 134 19.38 3.46 -9.08
N LEU A 135 18.09 3.62 -8.74
CA LEU A 135 17.10 4.22 -9.64
C LEU A 135 17.47 5.66 -9.99
N LYS A 136 17.96 6.44 -9.01
CA LYS A 136 18.44 7.80 -9.23
C LYS A 136 19.64 7.83 -10.20
N ARG A 137 20.57 6.86 -10.11
CA ARG A 137 21.69 6.76 -11.05
C ARG A 137 21.23 6.47 -12.46
N MET A 138 20.32 5.50 -12.64
CA MET A 138 19.82 5.14 -13.98
C MET A 138 19.06 6.28 -14.65
N ILE A 139 18.24 7.01 -13.89
CA ILE A 139 17.47 8.17 -14.40
C ILE A 139 18.39 9.37 -14.69
N ALA A 140 19.49 9.52 -13.95
CA ALA A 140 20.42 10.65 -14.11
C ALA A 140 21.48 10.44 -15.19
N THR A 141 21.59 9.25 -15.79
CA THR A 141 22.50 9.01 -16.91
C THR A 141 22.06 9.90 -18.07
N PRO A 142 22.86 10.91 -18.48
CA PRO A 142 22.58 11.65 -19.70
C PRO A 142 22.60 10.66 -20.86
N GLU A 143 21.64 10.73 -21.77
CA GLU A 143 21.73 10.04 -23.04
C GLU A 143 23.02 10.50 -23.73
N SER A 144 24.07 9.68 -23.65
CA SER A 144 25.13 9.75 -24.63
C SER A 144 24.59 9.08 -25.88
N HIS A 145 24.41 9.90 -26.92
CA HIS A 145 24.10 9.61 -28.33
C HIS A 145 22.65 9.79 -28.76
#